data_AF-A0A836RVD2-F1
#
_entry.id   AF-A0A836RVD2-F1
#
_cell.length_a   1.000
_cell.length_b   1.000
_cell.length_c   1.000
_cell.angle_alpha   90.00
_cell.angle_beta   90.00
_cell.angle_gamma   90.00
#
_symmetry.space_group_name_H-M   'P 1'
#
loop_
_entity.id
_entity.type
_entity.pdbx_description
1 polymer ?
#
loop_
_entity_poly.entity_id
_entity_poly.type
_entity_poly.pdbx_seq_one_letter_code
_entity_poly.pdbx_strand_id
1 'polypeptide(L)'
;MTKPGKSIVLAGMLFAALLAIGFIGIKSSDYKDVSSLKNLGYKAYVTVKGIPVSLSGNYMLKIGDTVFSLKGFGSYGIAERIGGPLFGNDDSYAVFILEGKDGSTRVVALYSASEFKSLYGGSPSVSSNVVVEGEYEPGLVATIVDPASGSTVGGPYPVLMVSKILEGCHESYQAPAGRLEG
;
A
#
# COMPACT_ATOMS: atom_id res chain seq x y z
N MET A 1 4.12 1.56 58.95
CA MET A 1 5.44 1.24 58.35
C MET A 1 5.31 -0.01 57.50
N THR A 2 5.07 0.13 56.20
CA THR A 2 5.15 -0.98 55.24
C THR A 2 6.61 -1.37 55.04
N LYS A 3 6.96 -2.63 55.26
CA LYS A 3 8.34 -3.14 55.13
C LYS A 3 8.88 -2.84 53.71
N PRO A 4 10.04 -2.17 53.56
CA PRO A 4 10.57 -1.69 52.28
C PRO A 4 10.80 -2.81 51.24
N GLY A 5 10.94 -4.07 51.66
CA GLY A 5 11.10 -5.21 50.76
C GLY A 5 9.86 -5.59 49.95
N LYS A 6 8.63 -5.26 50.39
CA LYS A 6 7.42 -5.63 49.63
C LYS A 6 7.15 -4.68 48.45
N SER A 7 7.52 -3.41 48.58
CA SER A 7 7.30 -2.40 47.53
C SER A 7 8.23 -2.58 46.33
N ILE A 8 9.46 -3.06 46.54
CA ILE A 8 10.43 -3.32 45.46
C ILE A 8 10.01 -4.52 44.61
N VAL A 9 9.51 -5.59 45.24
CA VAL A 9 8.98 -6.77 44.52
C VAL A 9 7.76 -6.40 43.69
N LEU A 10 6.86 -5.58 44.23
CA LEU A 10 5.68 -5.10 43.52
C LEU A 10 6.06 -4.22 42.32
N ALA A 11 7.03 -3.32 42.49
CA ALA A 11 7.55 -2.48 41.39
C ALA A 11 8.22 -3.31 40.30
N GLY A 12 9.02 -4.32 40.67
CA GLY A 12 9.63 -5.25 39.71
C GLY A 12 8.61 -6.05 38.91
N MET A 13 7.55 -6.55 39.56
CA MET A 13 6.45 -7.22 38.87
C MET A 13 5.68 -6.29 37.92
N LEU A 14 5.41 -5.04 38.35
CA LEU A 14 4.72 -4.06 37.51
C LEU A 14 5.55 -3.69 36.27
N PHE A 15 6.86 -3.51 36.44
CA PHE A 15 7.78 -3.21 35.34
C PHE A 15 7.87 -4.37 34.34
N ALA A 16 7.97 -5.62 34.83
CA ALA A 16 7.95 -6.81 33.98
C ALA A 16 6.62 -6.95 33.22
N ALA A 17 5.48 -6.62 33.84
CA ALA A 17 4.18 -6.64 33.18
C ALA A 17 4.08 -5.57 32.07
N LEU A 18 4.57 -4.35 32.32
CA LEU A 18 4.60 -3.29 31.31
C LEU A 18 5.54 -3.61 30.15
N LEU A 19 6.70 -4.22 30.42
CA LEU A 19 7.60 -4.71 29.37
C LEU A 19 6.96 -5.83 28.56
N ALA A 20 6.25 -6.76 29.20
CA ALA A 20 5.54 -7.83 28.50
C ALA A 20 4.41 -7.27 27.60
N ILE A 21 3.63 -6.30 28.09
CA ILE A 21 2.59 -5.62 27.31
C ILE A 21 3.22 -4.83 26.15
N GLY A 22 4.32 -4.10 26.40
CA GLY A 22 5.07 -3.40 25.36
C GLY A 22 5.60 -4.36 24.28
N PHE A 23 6.15 -5.50 24.69
CA PHE A 23 6.69 -6.50 23.76
C PHE A 23 5.59 -7.21 22.95
N ILE A 24 4.43 -7.48 23.56
CA ILE A 24 3.25 -8.03 22.87
C ILE A 24 2.64 -7.01 21.91
N GLY A 25 2.61 -5.72 22.29
CA GLY A 25 2.18 -4.64 21.41
C GLY A 25 3.06 -4.50 20.16
N ILE A 26 4.38 -4.61 20.32
CA ILE A 26 5.34 -4.55 19.21
C ILE A 26 5.23 -5.78 18.29
N LYS A 27 4.95 -6.97 18.83
CA LYS A 27 4.80 -8.20 18.02
C LYS A 27 3.43 -8.38 17.36
N SER A 28 2.41 -7.61 17.74
CA SER A 28 1.04 -7.77 17.25
C SER A 28 0.58 -6.68 16.27
N SER A 29 1.40 -5.66 16.00
CA SER A 29 1.05 -4.58 15.07
C SER A 29 1.32 -4.95 13.60
N ASP A 30 1.01 -6.18 13.19
CA ASP A 30 1.02 -6.52 11.77
C ASP A 30 -0.03 -5.69 11.04
N TYR A 31 0.37 -5.02 9.95
CA TYR A 31 -0.57 -4.29 9.10
C TYR A 31 -1.69 -5.19 8.63
N LYS A 32 -2.91 -4.64 8.53
CA LYS A 32 -4.06 -5.39 8.02
C LYS A 32 -3.79 -5.85 6.60
N ASP A 33 -4.16 -7.08 6.29
CA ASP A 33 -4.04 -7.59 4.93
C ASP A 33 -5.12 -7.00 4.02
N VAL A 34 -4.84 -6.85 2.72
CA VAL A 34 -5.85 -6.46 1.71
C VAL A 34 -7.10 -7.33 1.76
N SER A 35 -6.99 -8.62 2.11
CA SER A 35 -8.14 -9.53 2.28
C SER A 35 -9.15 -9.03 3.32
N SER A 36 -8.72 -8.21 4.27
CA SER A 36 -9.62 -7.63 5.28
C SER A 36 -10.60 -6.60 4.71
N LEU A 37 -10.30 -6.03 3.54
CA LEU A 37 -11.15 -5.04 2.87
C LEU A 37 -12.42 -5.64 2.27
N LYS A 38 -12.45 -6.95 2.02
CA LYS A 38 -13.61 -7.66 1.46
C LYS A 38 -14.89 -7.46 2.29
N ASN A 39 -14.75 -7.28 3.59
CA ASN A 39 -15.88 -7.08 4.51
C ASN A 39 -16.17 -5.60 4.79
N LEU A 40 -15.38 -4.69 4.22
CA LEU A 40 -15.48 -3.25 4.44
C LEU A 40 -16.38 -2.64 3.36
N GLY A 41 -17.68 -2.56 3.64
CA GLY A 41 -18.68 -2.04 2.69
C GLY A 41 -18.83 -0.52 2.67
N TYR A 42 -17.96 0.22 3.37
CA TYR A 42 -18.04 1.68 3.48
C TYR A 42 -16.68 2.33 3.24
N LYS A 43 -16.71 3.61 2.86
CA LYS A 43 -15.54 4.44 2.64
C LYS A 43 -14.78 4.65 3.96
N ALA A 44 -13.48 4.37 3.99
CA ALA A 44 -12.69 4.44 5.22
C ALA A 44 -11.21 4.72 4.94
N TYR A 45 -10.55 5.39 5.88
CA TYR A 45 -9.10 5.52 5.88
C TYR A 45 -8.46 4.25 6.47
N VAL A 46 -7.56 3.62 5.71
CA VAL A 46 -7.01 2.30 6.03
C VAL A 46 -5.51 2.24 5.77
N THR A 47 -4.84 1.36 6.51
CA THR A 47 -3.46 0.94 6.25
C THR A 47 -3.47 -0.54 5.96
N VAL A 48 -3.08 -0.93 4.74
CA VAL A 48 -3.13 -2.32 4.28
C VAL A 48 -1.83 -2.78 3.66
N LYS A 49 -1.54 -4.07 3.86
CA LYS A 49 -0.45 -4.82 3.25
C LYS A 49 -1.01 -5.74 2.16
N GLY A 50 -0.37 -5.73 1.00
CA GLY A 50 -0.70 -6.64 -0.09
C GLY A 50 0.50 -7.02 -0.94
N ILE A 51 0.31 -8.04 -1.75
CA ILE A 51 1.29 -8.55 -2.72
C ILE A 51 1.04 -7.83 -4.05
N PRO A 52 2.01 -7.09 -4.60
CA PRO A 52 1.82 -6.41 -5.88
C PRO A 52 1.71 -7.44 -7.02
N VAL A 53 0.64 -7.33 -7.80
CA VAL A 53 0.42 -8.14 -9.00
C VAL A 53 1.22 -7.56 -10.16
N SER A 54 1.75 -8.44 -11.01
CA SER A 54 2.48 -8.05 -12.20
C SER A 54 1.59 -7.30 -13.20
N LEU A 55 1.95 -6.04 -13.43
CA LEU A 55 1.51 -5.11 -14.46
C LEU A 55 2.66 -4.93 -15.46
N SER A 56 2.73 -5.77 -16.47
CA SER A 56 3.69 -5.63 -17.59
C SER A 56 2.93 -5.36 -18.88
N GLY A 57 3.28 -4.30 -19.60
CA GLY A 57 2.64 -3.93 -20.89
C GLY A 57 1.87 -2.62 -20.85
N ASN A 58 1.07 -2.37 -21.88
CA ASN A 58 0.24 -1.17 -21.99
C ASN A 58 -1.24 -1.56 -21.90
N TYR A 59 -1.98 -0.85 -21.06
CA TYR A 59 -3.39 -1.09 -20.76
C TYR A 59 -4.16 0.23 -20.78
N MET A 60 -5.48 0.14 -20.72
CA MET A 60 -6.33 1.25 -20.28
C MET A 60 -6.86 0.94 -18.88
N LEU A 61 -6.77 1.93 -18.00
CA LEU A 61 -7.39 1.88 -16.68
C LEU A 61 -8.63 2.76 -16.69
N LYS A 62 -9.79 2.19 -16.37
CA LYS A 62 -11.07 2.89 -16.29
C LYS A 62 -11.51 2.98 -14.84
N ILE A 63 -11.78 4.18 -14.35
CA ILE A 63 -12.28 4.44 -13.00
C ILE A 63 -13.49 5.36 -13.12
N GLY A 64 -14.69 4.81 -12.88
CA GLY A 64 -15.93 5.49 -13.25
C GLY A 64 -15.92 5.89 -14.73
N ASP A 65 -16.18 7.18 -15.00
CA ASP A 65 -16.17 7.76 -16.35
C ASP A 65 -14.77 8.24 -16.80
N THR A 66 -13.75 8.11 -15.95
CA THR A 66 -12.39 8.57 -16.24
C THR A 66 -11.56 7.44 -16.84
N VAL A 67 -10.80 7.77 -17.89
CA VAL A 67 -9.98 6.81 -18.62
C VAL A 67 -8.53 7.26 -18.60
N PHE A 68 -7.65 6.31 -18.26
CA PHE A 68 -6.21 6.51 -18.22
C PHE A 68 -5.51 5.53 -19.17
N SER A 69 -4.45 5.98 -19.82
CA SER A 69 -3.44 5.11 -20.42
C SER A 69 -2.53 4.59 -19.31
N LEU A 70 -2.44 3.28 -19.13
CA LEU A 70 -1.65 2.64 -18.08
C LEU A 70 -0.45 1.92 -18.70
N LYS A 71 0.76 2.34 -18.35
CA LYS A 71 2.00 1.66 -18.71
C LYS A 71 2.55 0.92 -17.50
N GLY A 72 2.63 -0.40 -17.60
CA GLY A 72 3.13 -1.29 -16.57
C GLY A 72 4.65 -1.49 -16.62
N PHE A 73 5.27 -1.55 -15.44
CA PHE A 73 6.71 -1.69 -15.20
C PHE A 73 7.05 -2.88 -14.29
N GLY A 74 6.24 -3.95 -14.34
CA GLY A 74 6.40 -5.11 -13.46
C GLY A 74 5.46 -4.99 -12.27
N SER A 75 5.93 -4.61 -11.09
CA SER A 75 5.10 -4.61 -9.87
C SER A 75 4.23 -3.35 -9.68
N TYR A 76 4.33 -2.39 -10.58
CA TYR A 76 3.53 -1.17 -10.61
C TYR A 76 3.36 -0.67 -12.05
N GLY A 77 2.50 0.32 -12.26
CA GLY A 77 2.41 1.05 -13.52
C GLY A 77 2.24 2.55 -13.30
N ILE A 78 2.37 3.33 -14.37
CA ILE A 78 2.01 4.74 -14.40
C ILE A 78 0.78 4.90 -15.29
N ALA A 79 -0.28 5.48 -14.72
CA ALA A 79 -1.50 5.84 -15.41
C ALA A 79 -1.48 7.35 -15.72
N GLU A 80 -1.82 7.73 -16.95
CA GLU A 80 -1.97 9.12 -17.39
C GLU A 80 -3.37 9.30 -17.95
N ARG A 81 -4.11 10.31 -17.50
CA ARG A 81 -5.49 10.53 -17.96
C ARG A 81 -5.49 10.86 -19.45
N ILE A 82 -6.34 10.16 -20.20
CA ILE A 82 -6.54 10.36 -21.64
C ILE A 82 -7.99 10.76 -21.99
N GLY A 83 -8.92 10.68 -21.02
CA GLY A 83 -10.29 11.12 -21.22
C GLY A 83 -11.13 11.06 -19.94
N GLY A 84 -12.32 11.67 -19.99
CA GLY A 84 -13.24 11.76 -18.86
C GLY A 84 -12.96 12.93 -17.90
N PRO A 85 -13.72 13.04 -16.79
CA PRO A 85 -13.57 14.11 -15.81
C PRO A 85 -12.24 14.02 -15.04
N LEU A 86 -11.90 15.09 -14.32
CA LEU A 86 -10.82 15.04 -13.34
C LEU A 86 -11.18 14.00 -12.27
N PHE A 87 -10.22 13.14 -11.94
CA PHE A 87 -10.35 12.13 -10.90
C PHE A 87 -9.28 12.38 -9.85
N GLY A 88 -9.67 12.52 -8.58
CA GLY A 88 -8.76 12.86 -7.50
C GLY A 88 -8.05 14.20 -7.71
N ASN A 89 -6.79 14.28 -7.26
CA ASN A 89 -5.99 15.51 -7.25
C ASN A 89 -4.88 15.56 -8.31
N ASP A 90 -4.75 14.56 -9.18
CA ASP A 90 -3.67 14.47 -10.17
C ASP A 90 -4.20 13.97 -11.53
N ASP A 91 -3.49 14.31 -12.60
CA ASP A 91 -3.74 13.81 -13.95
C ASP A 91 -3.01 12.50 -14.21
N SER A 92 -2.04 12.16 -13.36
CA SER A 92 -1.27 10.94 -13.44
C SER A 92 -1.11 10.27 -12.08
N TYR A 93 -1.15 8.93 -12.09
CA TYR A 93 -1.07 8.10 -10.89
C TYR A 93 -0.05 6.98 -11.06
N ALA A 94 0.76 6.74 -10.03
CA ALA A 94 1.39 5.46 -9.82
C ALA A 94 0.33 4.45 -9.35
N VAL A 95 0.27 3.31 -10.03
CA VAL A 95 -0.79 2.31 -9.88
C VAL A 95 -0.18 1.00 -9.40
N PHE A 96 -0.71 0.49 -8.30
CA PHE A 96 -0.44 -0.86 -7.81
C PHE A 96 -1.73 -1.65 -7.78
N ILE A 97 -1.70 -2.89 -8.28
CA ILE A 97 -2.74 -3.86 -7.96
C ILE A 97 -2.23 -4.66 -6.79
N LEU A 98 -2.85 -4.50 -5.62
CA LEU A 98 -2.45 -5.23 -4.42
C LEU A 98 -3.41 -6.39 -4.21
N GLU A 99 -2.85 -7.60 -4.12
CA GLU A 99 -3.56 -8.84 -3.81
C GLU A 99 -3.42 -9.18 -2.33
N GLY A 100 -4.52 -9.57 -1.71
CA GLY A 100 -4.54 -10.10 -0.35
C GLY A 100 -4.01 -11.53 -0.28
N LYS A 101 -3.63 -11.98 0.92
CA LYS A 101 -3.17 -13.36 1.15
C LYS A 101 -4.22 -14.43 0.78
N ASP A 102 -5.49 -14.06 0.68
CA ASP A 102 -6.55 -14.95 0.22
C ASP A 102 -6.51 -15.25 -1.29
N GLY A 103 -5.68 -14.53 -2.06
CA GLY A 103 -5.51 -14.68 -3.50
C GLY A 103 -6.72 -14.23 -4.34
N SER A 104 -7.78 -13.74 -3.69
CA SER A 104 -9.05 -13.40 -4.35
C SER A 104 -9.41 -11.93 -4.21
N THR A 105 -9.01 -11.31 -3.10
CA THR A 105 -9.26 -9.90 -2.83
C THR A 105 -8.14 -9.09 -3.45
N ARG A 106 -8.50 -8.20 -4.39
CA ARG A 106 -7.59 -7.26 -5.01
C ARG A 106 -8.12 -5.85 -4.89
N VAL A 107 -7.22 -4.89 -4.77
CA VAL A 107 -7.52 -3.45 -4.75
C VAL A 107 -6.59 -2.73 -5.72
N VAL A 108 -7.10 -1.71 -6.40
CA VAL A 108 -6.27 -0.80 -7.20
C VAL A 108 -5.89 0.38 -6.32
N ALA A 109 -4.62 0.40 -5.92
CA ALA A 109 -4.04 1.46 -5.12
C ALA A 109 -3.45 2.54 -6.05
N LEU A 110 -3.95 3.77 -5.93
CA LEU A 110 -3.60 4.91 -6.76
C LEU A 110 -2.86 5.93 -5.93
N TYR A 111 -1.63 6.24 -6.31
CA TYR A 111 -0.83 7.25 -5.65
C TYR A 111 -0.46 8.35 -6.66
N SER A 112 -0.48 9.62 -6.26
CA SER A 112 -0.12 10.72 -7.17
C SER A 112 1.24 10.45 -7.80
N ALA A 113 1.32 10.47 -9.14
CA ALA A 113 2.58 10.19 -9.84
C ALA A 113 3.64 11.25 -9.54
N SER A 114 3.22 12.51 -9.37
CA SER A 114 4.11 13.61 -9.02
C SER A 114 4.72 13.43 -7.61
N GLU A 115 3.91 13.10 -6.62
CA GLU A 115 4.38 12.79 -5.25
C GLU A 115 5.25 11.53 -5.23
N PHE A 116 4.80 10.46 -5.90
CA PHE A 116 5.53 9.21 -5.98
C PHE A 116 6.93 9.41 -6.56
N LYS A 117 7.05 10.13 -7.68
CA LYS A 117 8.33 10.43 -8.31
C LYS A 117 9.22 11.30 -7.42
N SER A 118 8.63 12.24 -6.68
CA SER A 118 9.38 13.10 -5.77
C SER A 118 9.96 12.34 -4.58
N LEU A 119 9.28 11.30 -4.09
CA LEU A 119 9.67 10.57 -2.88
C LEU A 119 10.51 9.31 -3.18
N TYR A 120 10.21 8.61 -4.27
CA TYR A 120 10.76 7.29 -4.57
C TYR A 120 11.58 7.23 -5.86
N GLY A 121 11.77 8.37 -6.52
CA GLY A 121 12.46 8.45 -7.80
C GLY A 121 11.60 7.96 -8.96
N GLY A 122 12.19 7.94 -10.16
CA GLY A 122 11.51 7.53 -11.39
C GLY A 122 11.45 6.02 -11.61
N SER A 123 12.13 5.22 -10.78
CA SER A 123 12.23 3.76 -10.97
C SER A 123 12.40 3.01 -9.64
N PRO A 124 11.39 3.03 -8.76
CA PRO A 124 11.49 2.35 -7.47
C PRO A 124 11.59 0.83 -7.63
N SER A 125 12.44 0.24 -6.80
CA SER A 125 12.42 -1.21 -6.59
C SER A 125 11.25 -1.55 -5.68
N VAL A 126 10.30 -2.31 -6.24
CA VAL A 126 9.12 -2.74 -5.53
C VAL A 126 9.36 -4.12 -4.94
N SER A 127 9.16 -4.27 -3.64
CA SER A 127 9.36 -5.52 -2.92
C SER A 127 8.21 -6.51 -3.14
N SER A 128 8.35 -7.74 -2.66
CA SER A 128 7.29 -8.77 -2.73
C SER A 128 6.03 -8.42 -1.92
N ASN A 129 6.12 -7.41 -1.04
CA ASN A 129 4.99 -6.88 -0.30
C ASN A 129 5.04 -5.35 -0.33
N VAL A 130 3.87 -4.72 -0.40
CA VAL A 130 3.74 -3.27 -0.30
C VAL A 130 2.75 -2.97 0.82
N VAL A 131 3.10 -2.02 1.67
CA VAL A 131 2.20 -1.47 2.69
C VAL A 131 1.83 -0.06 2.29
N VAL A 132 0.54 0.17 2.08
CA VAL A 132 0.00 1.47 1.72
C VAL A 132 -0.99 1.95 2.78
N GLU A 133 -0.99 3.25 2.98
CA GLU A 133 -1.99 3.97 3.75
C GLU A 133 -2.78 4.88 2.80
N GLY A 134 -4.09 4.96 3.00
CA GLY A 134 -4.93 5.77 2.13
C GLY A 134 -6.43 5.64 2.39
N GLU A 135 -7.20 6.26 1.52
CA GLU A 135 -8.65 6.26 1.56
C GLU A 135 -9.20 5.17 0.65
N TYR A 136 -9.86 4.17 1.25
CA TYR A 136 -10.51 3.07 0.55
C TYR A 136 -11.95 3.44 0.17
N GLU A 137 -12.30 3.22 -1.10
CA GLU A 137 -13.60 3.54 -1.66
C GLU A 137 -14.23 2.29 -2.32
N PRO A 138 -15.01 1.48 -1.60
CA PRO A 138 -15.56 0.23 -2.14
C PRO A 138 -16.60 0.45 -3.25
N GLY A 139 -17.26 1.60 -3.27
CA GLY A 139 -18.23 1.97 -4.31
C GLY A 139 -17.59 2.45 -5.62
N LEU A 140 -16.30 2.76 -5.60
CA LEU A 140 -15.55 3.18 -6.76
C LEU A 140 -14.71 2.01 -7.27
N VAL A 141 -14.96 1.59 -8.51
CA VAL A 141 -14.30 0.43 -9.09
C VAL A 141 -13.42 0.81 -10.27
N ALA A 142 -12.28 0.13 -10.36
CA ALA A 142 -11.33 0.23 -11.44
C ALA A 142 -11.37 -1.04 -12.31
N THR A 143 -11.31 -0.86 -13.62
CA THR A 143 -11.25 -1.94 -14.61
C THR A 143 -10.04 -1.74 -15.51
N ILE A 144 -9.34 -2.83 -15.81
CA ILE A 144 -8.16 -2.84 -16.69
C ILE A 144 -8.56 -3.49 -18.00
N VAL A 145 -8.32 -2.78 -19.09
CA VAL A 145 -8.74 -3.14 -20.44
C VAL A 145 -7.51 -3.24 -21.33
N ASP A 146 -7.43 -4.29 -22.13
CA ASP A 146 -6.45 -4.38 -23.22
C ASP A 146 -6.87 -3.41 -24.34
N PRO A 147 -6.04 -2.40 -24.70
CA PRO A 147 -6.39 -1.44 -25.73
C PRO A 147 -6.47 -2.05 -27.13
N ALA A 148 -5.80 -3.18 -27.40
CA ALA A 148 -5.81 -3.80 -28.71
C ALA A 148 -7.12 -4.54 -28.98
N SER A 149 -7.61 -5.30 -28.00
CA SER A 149 -8.83 -6.11 -28.13
C SER A 149 -10.08 -5.42 -27.56
N GLY A 150 -9.92 -4.39 -26.73
CA GLY A 150 -10.99 -3.79 -25.95
C GLY A 150 -11.52 -4.69 -24.83
N SER A 151 -10.90 -5.84 -24.59
CA SER A 151 -11.35 -6.82 -23.60
C SER A 151 -10.89 -6.44 -22.19
N THR A 152 -11.74 -6.70 -21.19
CA THR A 152 -11.37 -6.58 -19.78
C THR A 152 -10.39 -7.68 -19.42
N VAL A 153 -9.21 -7.29 -18.93
CA VAL A 153 -8.14 -8.19 -18.48
C VAL A 153 -7.95 -8.18 -16.96
N GLY A 154 -8.58 -7.25 -16.26
CA GLY A 154 -8.59 -7.18 -14.79
C GLY A 154 -9.72 -6.31 -14.25
N GLY A 155 -10.16 -6.61 -13.05
CA GLY A 155 -11.26 -5.91 -12.38
C GLY A 155 -12.65 -6.51 -12.65
N PRO A 156 -13.72 -5.91 -12.12
CA PRO A 156 -13.71 -4.68 -11.33
C PRO A 156 -13.03 -4.87 -9.97
N TYR A 157 -12.14 -3.96 -9.60
CA TYR A 157 -11.48 -3.94 -8.29
C TYR A 157 -11.82 -2.64 -7.57
N PRO A 158 -12.08 -2.64 -6.25
CA PRO A 158 -12.25 -1.41 -5.50
C PRO A 158 -10.98 -0.54 -5.57
N VAL A 159 -11.16 0.77 -5.39
CA VAL A 159 -10.08 1.75 -5.43
C VAL A 159 -9.62 2.11 -4.01
N LEU A 160 -8.31 2.29 -3.85
CA LEU A 160 -7.69 2.87 -2.66
C LEU A 160 -6.83 4.06 -3.10
N MET A 161 -7.22 5.26 -2.70
CA MET A 161 -6.44 6.48 -2.91
C MET A 161 -5.33 6.55 -1.88
N VAL A 162 -4.11 6.24 -2.30
CA VAL A 162 -2.94 6.18 -1.44
C VAL A 162 -2.55 7.59 -1.03
N SER A 163 -2.34 7.79 0.26
CA SER A 163 -1.71 9.00 0.81
C SER A 163 -0.22 8.76 1.11
N LYS A 164 0.15 7.51 1.44
CA LYS A 164 1.52 7.17 1.82
C LYS A 164 1.84 5.71 1.54
N ILE A 165 3.06 5.44 1.07
CA ILE A 165 3.61 4.08 1.01
C ILE A 165 4.57 3.92 2.20
N LEU A 166 4.24 2.99 3.09
CA LEU A 166 4.99 2.76 4.33
C LEU A 166 6.12 1.76 4.12
N GLU A 167 5.90 0.76 3.27
CA GLU A 167 6.88 -0.30 2.98
C GLU A 167 6.77 -0.75 1.52
N GLY A 168 7.88 -1.25 0.99
CA GLY A 168 7.88 -2.01 -0.25
C GLY A 168 8.16 -1.20 -1.52
N CYS A 169 8.33 0.12 -1.43
CA CYS A 169 8.88 0.95 -2.50
C CYS A 169 10.13 1.64 -1.99
N HIS A 170 11.31 1.11 -2.31
CA HIS A 170 12.58 1.73 -1.98
C HIS A 170 13.53 1.64 -3.17
N GLU A 171 13.92 2.77 -3.74
CA GLU A 171 15.24 2.85 -4.38
C GLU A 171 16.27 2.68 -3.25
N SER A 172 16.95 1.54 -3.18
CA SER A 172 18.22 1.40 -2.47
C SER A 172 18.29 1.88 -1.00
N TYR A 173 18.08 0.97 -0.03
CA TYR A 173 18.91 0.95 1.20
C TYR A 173 20.35 0.45 0.89
N GLN A 174 20.88 0.73 -0.30
CA GLN A 174 22.33 0.71 -0.54
C GLN A 174 22.89 2.09 -0.15
N ALA A 175 22.75 2.45 1.12
CA ALA A 175 23.86 3.14 1.74
C ALA A 175 24.96 2.07 1.87
N PRO A 176 26.19 2.27 1.32
CA PRO A 176 27.26 1.33 1.58
C PRO A 176 27.42 1.22 3.10
N ALA A 177 27.35 0.01 3.63
CA ALA A 177 27.81 -0.25 4.98
C ALA A 177 29.25 0.26 5.09
N GLY A 178 29.45 1.29 5.91
CA GLY A 178 30.74 1.81 6.36
C GLY A 178 31.91 1.69 5.36
N ARG A 179 32.12 2.71 4.53
CA ARG A 179 33.49 3.06 4.15
C ARG A 179 34.13 3.74 5.36
N LEU A 180 34.59 2.94 6.31
CA LEU A 180 35.68 3.35 7.20
C LEU A 180 36.94 3.27 6.33
N GLU A 181 37.34 4.39 5.73
CA GLU A 181 38.73 4.52 5.29
C GLU A 181 39.58 4.75 6.53
N GLY A 182 40.32 3.70 6.92
CA GLY A 182 41.65 3.85 7.48
C GLY A 182 42.69 3.86 6.37
#